data_AF-K0ZV15-F1
#
_entry.id   AF-K0ZV15-F1
#
_cell.length_a   1.000
_cell.length_b   1.000
_cell.length_c   1.000
_cell.angle_alpha   90.00
_cell.angle_beta   90.00
_cell.angle_gamma   90.00
#
_symmetry.space_group_name_H-M   'P 1'
#
loop_
_entity.id
_entity.type
_entity.pdbx_description
1 polymer ?
#
loop_
_entity_poly.entity_id
_entity_poly.type
_entity_poly.pdbx_seq_one_letter_code
_entity_poly.pdbx_strand_id
1 'polypeptide(L)'
;EADEDGYFQKAFKELKVAENDYLEVTLHPITKAFQELMYSAVTSSDYAHLLVMLVIAEGLYLDWGSKDLALPEAYIHLEWINLHRGPFFTEWVQFLVDELNRVGKGREDLTELQERWNQAVALELAFFNIGYEL
;
A
#
# COMPACT_ATOMS: atom_id res chain seq x y z
N GLU A 1 -2.57 -21.00 2.25
CA GLU A 1 -2.78 -19.56 2.02
C GLU A 1 -1.57 -19.04 1.26
N ALA A 2 -1.75 -18.16 0.28
CA ALA A 2 -0.65 -17.36 -0.21
C ALA A 2 -0.66 -16.09 0.64
N ASP A 3 0.38 -15.89 1.45
CA ASP A 3 0.67 -14.60 2.05
C ASP A 3 1.41 -13.72 1.03
N GLU A 4 1.44 -12.41 1.28
CA GLU A 4 1.99 -11.43 0.36
C GLU A 4 3.48 -11.67 0.04
N ASP A 5 4.29 -12.08 1.03
CA ASP A 5 5.68 -12.47 0.79
C ASP A 5 5.76 -13.69 -0.14
N GLY A 6 4.92 -14.71 0.08
CA GLY A 6 4.83 -15.87 -0.80
C GLY A 6 4.51 -15.51 -2.26
N TYR A 7 3.74 -14.44 -2.50
CA TYR A 7 3.57 -13.88 -3.84
C TYR A 7 4.87 -13.25 -4.37
N PHE A 8 5.51 -12.33 -3.60
CA PHE A 8 6.74 -11.67 -4.03
C PHE A 8 7.84 -12.67 -4.38
N GLN A 9 8.08 -13.69 -3.55
CA GLN A 9 9.08 -14.73 -3.81
C GLN A 9 8.82 -15.48 -5.13
N LYS A 10 7.55 -15.82 -5.42
CA LYS A 10 7.17 -16.47 -6.68
C LYS A 10 7.28 -15.53 -7.87
N ALA A 11 6.90 -14.26 -7.71
CA ALA A 11 6.97 -13.25 -8.75
C ALA A 11 8.42 -12.96 -9.15
N PHE A 12 9.33 -12.75 -8.19
CA PHE A 12 10.76 -12.59 -8.46
C PHE A 12 11.35 -13.81 -9.18
N LYS A 13 10.98 -15.02 -8.77
CA LYS A 13 11.39 -16.26 -9.44
C LYS A 13 10.90 -16.33 -10.89
N GLU A 14 9.62 -16.04 -11.14
CA GLU A 14 9.01 -16.05 -12.48
C GLU A 14 9.67 -14.99 -13.40
N LEU A 15 9.94 -13.81 -12.85
CA LEU A 15 10.59 -12.68 -13.53
C LEU A 15 12.11 -12.79 -13.60
N LYS A 16 12.69 -13.87 -13.04
CA LYS A 16 14.13 -14.17 -13.03
C LYS A 16 14.99 -13.11 -12.31
N VAL A 17 14.47 -12.53 -11.23
CA VAL A 17 15.19 -11.59 -10.36
C VAL A 17 15.86 -12.38 -9.23
N ALA A 18 17.19 -12.27 -9.10
CA ALA A 18 17.92 -12.93 -8.02
C ALA A 18 17.75 -12.17 -6.69
N GLU A 19 18.04 -12.82 -5.56
CA GLU A 19 17.85 -12.25 -4.22
C GLU A 19 18.55 -10.90 -4.03
N ASN A 20 19.82 -10.79 -4.41
CA ASN A 20 20.56 -9.54 -4.33
C ASN A 20 19.95 -8.44 -5.23
N ASP A 21 19.28 -8.83 -6.31
CA ASP A 21 18.69 -7.89 -7.28
C ASP A 21 17.30 -7.37 -6.84
N TYR A 22 16.76 -7.84 -5.71
CA TYR A 22 15.59 -7.22 -5.06
C TYR A 22 15.85 -6.74 -3.62
N LEU A 23 16.90 -7.24 -2.93
CA LEU A 23 17.29 -6.76 -1.60
C LEU A 23 18.27 -5.58 -1.64
N GLU A 24 19.29 -5.63 -2.50
CA GLU A 24 20.41 -4.67 -2.54
C GLU A 24 20.25 -3.69 -3.71
N VAL A 25 19.03 -3.18 -3.89
CA VAL A 25 18.67 -2.30 -4.99
C VAL A 25 18.86 -0.82 -4.64
N THR A 26 19.11 -0.01 -5.67
CA THR A 26 18.97 1.44 -5.52
C THR A 26 17.49 1.77 -5.43
N LEU A 27 17.04 2.30 -4.29
CA LEU A 27 15.66 2.73 -4.12
C LEU A 27 15.33 3.89 -5.04
N HIS A 28 14.18 3.80 -5.73
CA HIS A 28 13.65 4.92 -6.49
C HIS A 28 13.35 6.12 -5.56
N PRO A 29 13.52 7.38 -6.00
CA PRO A 29 13.22 8.55 -5.17
C PRO A 29 11.83 8.54 -4.56
N ILE A 30 10.81 8.06 -5.30
CA ILE A 30 9.44 7.92 -4.79
C ILE A 30 9.35 6.85 -3.70
N THR A 31 9.99 5.69 -3.88
CA THR A 31 10.04 4.63 -2.85
C THR A 31 10.70 5.17 -1.57
N LYS A 32 11.79 5.93 -1.70
CA LYS A 32 12.46 6.55 -0.57
C LYS A 32 11.56 7.57 0.15
N ALA A 33 10.90 8.45 -0.60
CA ALA A 33 9.97 9.43 -0.03
C ALA A 33 8.78 8.75 0.68
N PHE A 34 8.28 7.64 0.13
CA PHE A 34 7.24 6.83 0.76
C PHE A 34 7.73 6.23 2.08
N GLN A 35 8.91 5.61 2.11
CA GLN A 35 9.50 5.08 3.34
C GLN A 35 9.72 6.18 4.39
N GLU A 36 10.24 7.34 4.00
CA GLU A 36 10.42 8.48 4.92
C GLU A 36 9.08 8.94 5.53
N LEU A 37 8.01 9.00 4.72
CA LEU A 37 6.68 9.34 5.21
C LEU A 37 6.15 8.26 6.18
N MET A 38 6.31 6.98 5.88
CA MET A 38 5.93 5.87 6.76
C MET A 38 6.71 5.91 8.09
N TYR A 39 8.04 6.06 8.05
CA TYR A 39 8.87 6.12 9.25
C TYR A 39 8.61 7.38 10.09
N SER A 40 8.19 8.50 9.48
CA SER A 40 7.75 9.66 10.24
C SER A 40 6.44 9.39 11.00
N ALA A 41 5.51 8.59 10.45
CA ALA A 41 4.31 8.15 11.18
C ALA A 41 4.70 7.26 12.37
N VAL A 42 5.66 6.33 12.18
CA VAL A 42 6.21 5.51 13.28
C VAL A 42 6.83 6.39 14.36
N THR A 43 7.67 7.35 13.97
CA THR A 43 8.36 8.24 14.91
C THR A 43 7.40 9.11 15.71
N SER A 44 6.25 9.49 15.12
CA SER A 44 5.21 10.23 15.84
C SER A 44 4.65 9.49 17.04
N SER A 45 4.73 8.14 17.05
CA SER A 45 4.09 7.28 18.04
C SER A 45 2.58 7.55 18.19
N ASP A 46 1.95 8.14 17.18
CA ASP A 46 0.52 8.44 17.15
C ASP A 46 -0.22 7.45 16.27
N TYR A 47 -1.20 6.77 16.88
CA TYR A 47 -1.96 5.75 16.20
C TYR A 47 -2.78 6.28 15.02
N ALA A 48 -3.29 7.51 15.08
CA ALA A 48 -4.03 8.10 13.96
C ALA A 48 -3.12 8.35 12.75
N HIS A 49 -1.87 8.78 12.97
CA HIS A 49 -0.90 8.98 11.90
C HIS A 49 -0.51 7.66 11.21
N LEU A 50 -0.39 6.58 11.98
CA LEU A 50 -0.17 5.24 11.43
C LEU A 50 -1.38 4.77 10.62
N LEU A 51 -2.59 4.94 11.17
CA LEU A 51 -3.83 4.55 10.50
C LEU A 51 -4.07 5.33 9.20
N VAL A 52 -3.70 6.61 9.11
CA VAL A 52 -3.76 7.35 7.85
C VAL A 52 -2.95 6.64 6.76
N MET A 53 -1.72 6.20 7.07
CA MET A 53 -0.89 5.48 6.10
C MET A 53 -1.51 4.14 5.69
N LEU A 54 -1.98 3.36 6.68
CA LEU A 54 -2.55 2.03 6.44
C LEU A 54 -3.87 2.09 5.67
N VAL A 55 -4.78 3.00 6.02
CA VAL A 55 -6.05 3.18 5.31
C VAL A 55 -5.83 3.55 3.85
N ILE A 56 -4.84 4.39 3.56
CA ILE A 56 -4.53 4.80 2.18
C ILE A 56 -3.93 3.63 1.40
N ALA A 57 -2.89 2.99 1.93
CA ALA A 57 -2.22 1.88 1.26
C ALA A 57 -3.18 0.72 0.98
N GLU A 58 -3.95 0.31 1.98
CA GLU A 58 -4.84 -0.85 1.87
C GLU A 58 -6.13 -0.50 1.12
N GLY A 59 -6.69 0.69 1.40
CA GLY A 59 -7.96 1.13 0.83
C GLY A 59 -7.89 1.49 -0.66
N LEU A 60 -6.82 2.16 -1.11
CA LEU A 60 -6.62 2.40 -2.53
C LEU A 60 -6.41 1.09 -3.29
N TYR A 61 -5.72 0.14 -2.67
CA TYR A 61 -5.50 -1.16 -3.27
C TYR A 61 -6.77 -1.99 -3.39
N LEU A 62 -7.65 -1.94 -2.39
CA LEU A 62 -9.00 -2.50 -2.50
C LEU A 62 -9.82 -1.80 -3.61
N ASP A 63 -9.75 -0.48 -3.72
CA ASP A 63 -10.56 0.26 -4.71
C ASP A 63 -10.22 -0.10 -6.16
N TRP A 64 -8.94 -0.28 -6.49
CA TRP A 64 -8.57 -0.76 -7.82
C TRP A 64 -8.71 -2.28 -7.96
N GLY A 65 -8.38 -3.04 -6.92
CA GLY A 65 -8.44 -4.51 -6.90
C GLY A 65 -9.86 -5.05 -7.02
N SER A 66 -10.86 -4.28 -6.58
CA SER A 66 -12.29 -4.63 -6.60
C SER A 66 -13.06 -4.22 -7.85
N LYS A 67 -12.42 -3.55 -8.83
CA LYS A 67 -13.10 -3.13 -10.07
C LYS A 67 -13.73 -4.32 -10.80
N ASP A 68 -14.92 -4.11 -11.38
CA ASP A 68 -15.66 -5.14 -12.11
C ASP A 68 -15.10 -5.31 -13.52
N LEU A 69 -13.93 -5.96 -13.59
CA LEU A 69 -13.18 -6.23 -14.80
C LEU A 69 -12.77 -7.71 -14.83
N ALA A 70 -12.59 -8.24 -16.04
CA ALA A 70 -12.04 -9.58 -16.20
C ALA A 70 -10.64 -9.66 -15.61
N LEU A 71 -10.37 -10.74 -14.86
CA LEU A 71 -9.04 -10.96 -14.28
C LEU A 71 -8.07 -11.48 -15.35
N PRO A 72 -6.78 -11.09 -15.28
CA PRO A 72 -5.76 -11.59 -16.18
C PRO A 72 -5.46 -13.07 -15.91
N GLU A 73 -4.96 -13.78 -16.92
CA GLU A 73 -4.65 -15.22 -16.81
C GLU A 73 -3.28 -15.50 -16.16
N ALA A 74 -2.30 -14.60 -16.36
CA ALA A 74 -0.95 -14.79 -15.85
C ALA A 74 -0.91 -14.68 -14.32
N TYR A 75 -0.30 -15.67 -13.66
CA TYR A 75 -0.24 -15.76 -12.20
C TYR A 75 0.25 -14.47 -11.53
N ILE A 76 1.34 -13.87 -12.02
CA ILE A 76 1.93 -12.66 -11.43
C ILE A 76 1.00 -11.44 -11.47
N HIS A 77 0.07 -11.35 -12.42
CA HIS A 77 -0.91 -10.27 -12.48
C HIS A 77 -2.16 -10.62 -11.69
N LEU A 78 -2.64 -11.86 -11.82
CA LEU A 78 -3.84 -12.35 -11.17
C LEU A 78 -3.70 -12.31 -9.65
N GLU A 79 -2.60 -12.86 -9.14
CA GLU A 79 -2.41 -13.00 -7.70
C GLU A 79 -2.19 -11.65 -7.02
N TRP A 80 -1.58 -10.69 -7.70
CA TRP A 80 -1.48 -9.32 -7.20
C TRP A 80 -2.86 -8.68 -7.03
N ILE A 81 -3.81 -8.96 -7.92
CA ILE A 81 -5.21 -8.51 -7.75
C ILE A 81 -5.89 -9.28 -6.61
N ASN A 82 -5.70 -10.60 -6.52
CA ASN A 82 -6.35 -11.42 -5.50
C ASN A 82 -5.97 -11.02 -4.07
N LEU A 83 -4.72 -10.64 -3.82
CA LEU A 83 -4.26 -10.16 -2.51
C LEU A 83 -5.04 -8.93 -2.03
N HIS A 84 -5.50 -8.09 -2.97
CA HIS A 84 -6.17 -6.82 -2.70
C HIS A 84 -7.66 -6.86 -3.07
N ARG A 85 -8.27 -8.05 -3.10
CA ARG A 85 -9.67 -8.23 -3.52
C ARG A 85 -10.40 -9.21 -2.62
N GLY A 86 -11.71 -9.04 -2.55
CA GLY A 86 -12.63 -10.02 -1.96
C GLY A 86 -12.97 -9.73 -0.50
N PRO A 87 -13.84 -10.57 0.10
CA PRO A 87 -14.48 -10.25 1.38
C PRO A 87 -13.49 -10.05 2.52
N PHE A 88 -12.46 -10.90 2.62
CA PHE A 88 -11.46 -10.81 3.68
C PHE A 88 -10.72 -9.46 3.66
N PHE A 89 -10.19 -9.07 2.50
CA PHE A 89 -9.48 -7.80 2.36
C PHE A 89 -10.42 -6.60 2.53
N THR A 90 -11.68 -6.74 2.10
CA THR A 90 -12.71 -5.71 2.31
C THR A 90 -12.99 -5.47 3.80
N GLU A 91 -13.16 -6.55 4.57
CA GLU A 91 -13.38 -6.49 6.01
C GLU A 91 -12.16 -5.90 6.74
N TRP A 92 -10.95 -6.24 6.31
CA TRP A 92 -9.70 -5.68 6.84
C TRP A 92 -9.61 -4.16 6.62
N VAL A 93 -9.82 -3.70 5.37
CA VAL A 93 -9.82 -2.27 5.06
C VAL A 93 -10.91 -1.54 5.85
N GLN A 94 -12.10 -2.12 5.98
CA GLN A 94 -13.18 -1.51 6.75
C GLN A 94 -12.82 -1.38 8.24
N PHE A 95 -12.15 -2.39 8.81
CA PHE A 95 -11.62 -2.29 10.16
C PHE A 95 -10.65 -1.11 10.33
N LEU A 96 -9.72 -0.91 9.39
CA LEU A 96 -8.79 0.22 9.44
C LEU A 96 -9.51 1.57 9.35
N VAL A 97 -10.50 1.68 8.46
CA VAL A 97 -11.35 2.88 8.30
C VAL A 97 -12.13 3.17 9.58
N ASP A 98 -12.73 2.14 10.19
CA ASP A 98 -13.51 2.28 11.42
C ASP A 98 -12.63 2.69 12.60
N GLU A 99 -11.42 2.13 12.71
CA GLU A 99 -10.44 2.53 13.72
C GLU A 99 -10.00 3.99 13.54
N LEU A 100 -9.72 4.42 12.31
CA LEU A 100 -9.35 5.80 12.02
C LEU A 100 -10.50 6.76 12.36
N ASN A 101 -11.73 6.42 11.97
CA ASN A 101 -12.92 7.20 12.33
C ASN A 101 -13.12 7.30 13.85
N ARG A 102 -12.86 6.20 14.58
CA ARG A 102 -12.98 6.14 16.04
C ARG A 102 -11.97 7.06 16.73
N VAL A 103 -10.69 6.99 16.34
CA VAL A 103 -9.62 7.78 16.99
C VAL A 103 -9.50 9.20 16.44
N GLY A 104 -9.99 9.45 15.23
CA GLY A 104 -10.00 10.76 14.58
C GLY A 104 -11.08 11.70 15.09
N LYS A 105 -12.13 11.18 15.73
CA LYS A 105 -13.25 12.00 16.22
C LYS A 105 -12.80 12.97 17.31
N GLY A 106 -12.99 14.27 17.07
CA GLY A 106 -12.69 15.32 18.05
C GLY A 106 -11.21 15.67 18.17
N ARG A 107 -10.37 15.20 17.23
CA ARG A 107 -8.97 15.60 17.13
C ARG A 107 -8.83 17.06 16.72
N GLU A 108 -7.84 17.75 17.29
CA GLU A 108 -7.53 19.16 17.01
C GLU A 108 -6.51 19.31 15.86
N ASP A 109 -5.76 18.25 15.57
CA ASP A 109 -4.69 18.15 14.58
C ASP A 109 -5.16 17.56 13.23
N LEU A 110 -6.44 17.74 12.89
CA LEU A 110 -6.99 17.25 11.61
C LEU A 110 -6.24 17.79 10.39
N THR A 111 -5.66 18.99 10.48
CA THR A 111 -4.82 19.56 9.41
C THR A 111 -3.57 18.73 9.17
N GLU A 112 -2.88 18.27 10.21
CA GLU A 112 -1.65 17.47 10.09
C GLU A 112 -1.96 16.06 9.53
N LEU A 113 -3.07 15.47 9.97
CA LEU A 113 -3.55 14.20 9.39
C LEU A 113 -3.94 14.36 7.91
N GLN A 114 -4.58 15.48 7.54
CA GLN A 114 -4.95 15.76 6.15
C GLN A 114 -3.72 16.00 5.27
N GLU A 115 -2.69 16.70 5.76
CA GLU A 115 -1.43 16.90 5.03
C GLU A 115 -0.75 15.57 4.75
N ARG A 116 -0.64 14.70 5.76
CA ARG A 116 -0.11 13.35 5.61
C ARG A 116 -0.94 12.52 4.63
N TRP A 117 -2.26 12.60 4.73
CA TRP A 117 -3.18 11.92 3.82
C TRP A 117 -2.92 12.31 2.36
N ASN A 118 -2.90 13.61 2.08
CA ASN A 118 -2.69 14.14 0.74
C ASN A 118 -1.32 13.73 0.18
N GLN A 119 -0.27 13.76 1.01
CA GLN A 119 1.07 13.33 0.62
C GLN A 119 1.13 11.84 0.30
N ALA A 120 0.53 10.99 1.14
CA ALA A 120 0.51 9.54 0.91
C ALA A 120 -0.25 9.18 -0.38
N VAL A 121 -1.42 9.78 -0.63
CA VAL A 121 -2.18 9.55 -1.89
C VAL A 121 -1.38 10.01 -3.11
N ALA A 122 -0.68 11.15 -3.03
CA ALA A 122 0.17 11.62 -4.13
C ALA A 122 1.34 10.67 -4.39
N LEU A 123 1.95 10.12 -3.33
CA LEU A 123 3.04 9.15 -3.45
C LEU A 123 2.55 7.81 -4.03
N GLU A 124 1.34 7.34 -3.69
CA GLU A 124 0.74 6.14 -4.30
C GLU A 124 0.57 6.30 -5.82
N LEU A 125 0.02 7.44 -6.25
CA LEU A 125 -0.11 7.74 -7.68
C LEU A 125 1.26 7.79 -8.36
N ALA A 126 2.26 8.42 -7.73
CA ALA A 126 3.60 8.49 -8.27
C ALA A 126 4.28 7.10 -8.32
N PHE A 127 3.99 6.23 -7.35
CA PHE A 127 4.57 4.89 -7.26
C PHE A 127 4.16 4.03 -8.46
N PHE A 128 2.91 4.15 -8.93
CA PHE A 128 2.47 3.45 -10.14
C PHE A 128 3.28 3.82 -11.38
N ASN A 129 3.86 5.02 -11.46
CA ASN A 129 4.65 5.44 -12.63
C ASN A 129 6.05 4.83 -12.68
N ILE A 130 6.60 4.34 -11.55
CA ILE A 130 7.98 3.81 -11.47
C ILE A 130 8.23 2.72 -12.52
N GLY A 131 7.26 1.83 -12.74
CA GLY A 131 7.36 0.75 -13.73
C GLY A 131 7.21 1.17 -15.20
N TYR A 132 6.90 2.45 -15.47
CA TYR A 132 6.62 2.98 -16.80
C TYR A 132 7.52 4.17 -17.19
N GLU A 133 8.36 4.64 -16.28
CA GLU A 133 9.41 5.61 -16.59
C GLU A 133 10.47 4.94 -17.49
N LEU A 134 10.87 5.63 -18.58
CA LEU A 134 11.83 5.15 -19.58
C LEU A 134 13.28 5.50 -19.22
#